data_AF-A0A9P5ZCY7-F1
#
_entry.id   AF-A0A9P5ZCY7-F1
#
_cell.length_a   1.000
_cell.length_b   1.000
_cell.length_c   1.000
_cell.angle_alpha   90.00
_cell.angle_beta   90.00
_cell.angle_gamma   90.00
#
_symmetry.space_group_name_H-M   'P 1'
#
loop_
_entity.id
_entity.type
_entity.pdbx_description
1 polymer ?
#
loop_
_entity_poly.entity_id
_entity_poly.type
_entity_poly.pdbx_seq_one_letter_code
_entity_poly.pdbx_strand_id
1 'polypeptide(L)'
;VVQWRMETVNADVLEECAHALVDVLSRLLHDSALAENVTTVWFASDYPYPIVKRSASQRRPAVIAKSGTFRDFEVQHEEAVEILRKAFVKGRELDNWELTDFAEAIELGKGVEAELVQDSGVLGILDKLIGIKANLFVSGASRCSKRSSFTKQVVDAR
;
A
#
# COMPACT_ATOMS: atom_id res chain seq x y z
N VAL A 1 -0.53 -1.59 -8.51
CA VAL A 1 -0.96 -1.92 -7.14
C VAL A 1 0.14 -2.71 -6.45
N VAL A 2 0.44 -2.34 -5.22
CA VAL A 2 1.35 -3.06 -4.31
C VAL A 2 0.54 -3.55 -3.14
N GLN A 3 0.41 -4.87 -3.02
CA GLN A 3 -0.24 -5.50 -1.89
C GLN A 3 0.81 -5.93 -0.86
N TRP A 4 0.82 -5.28 0.31
CA TRP A 4 1.75 -5.58 1.38
C TRP A 4 1.04 -5.72 2.73
N ARG A 5 0.77 -6.97 3.12
CA ARG A 5 0.19 -7.34 4.42
C ARG A 5 1.31 -7.62 5.43
N MET A 6 1.46 -6.75 6.43
CA MET A 6 2.54 -6.78 7.43
C MET A 6 2.13 -7.45 8.74
N GLU A 7 0.83 -7.68 8.99
CA GLU A 7 0.30 -8.12 10.30
C GLU A 7 0.85 -9.45 10.87
N THR A 8 1.53 -10.28 10.08
CA THR A 8 2.21 -11.51 10.56
C THR A 8 3.67 -11.59 10.15
N VAL A 9 4.25 -10.48 9.70
CA VAL A 9 5.66 -10.41 9.30
C VAL A 9 6.49 -10.15 10.56
N ASN A 10 7.65 -10.79 10.68
CA ASN A 10 8.56 -10.48 11.78
C ASN A 10 9.04 -9.01 11.64
N ALA A 11 8.85 -8.22 12.69
CA ALA A 11 9.23 -6.81 12.72
C ALA A 11 10.72 -6.59 12.36
N ASP A 12 11.60 -7.50 12.77
CA ASP A 12 13.05 -7.43 12.53
C ASP A 12 13.44 -7.47 11.04
N VAL A 13 12.55 -7.96 10.16
CA VAL A 13 12.84 -8.07 8.73
C VAL A 13 12.11 -7.03 7.89
N LEU A 14 11.26 -6.19 8.49
CA LEU A 14 10.44 -5.23 7.77
C LEU A 14 11.27 -4.19 7.03
N GLU A 15 12.39 -3.76 7.60
CA GLU A 15 13.33 -2.84 6.95
C GLU A 15 13.90 -3.42 5.64
N GLU A 16 14.43 -4.65 5.71
CA GLU A 16 14.95 -5.36 4.53
C GLU A 16 13.85 -5.57 3.48
N CYS A 17 12.64 -5.93 3.92
CA CYS A 17 11.49 -6.09 3.05
C CYS A 17 11.05 -4.78 2.37
N ALA A 18 11.17 -3.64 3.05
CA ALA A 18 10.89 -2.33 2.47
C ALA A 18 11.88 -1.98 1.36
N HIS A 19 13.17 -2.19 1.59
CA HIS A 19 14.21 -1.97 0.58
C HIS A 19 14.02 -2.89 -0.63
N ALA A 20 13.81 -4.18 -0.40
CA ALA A 20 13.55 -5.13 -1.48
C ALA A 20 12.30 -4.77 -2.29
N LEU A 21 11.26 -4.24 -1.64
CA LEU A 21 10.08 -3.74 -2.33
C LEU A 21 10.42 -2.54 -3.22
N VAL A 22 11.18 -1.56 -2.72
CA VAL A 22 11.63 -0.40 -3.52
C VAL A 22 12.43 -0.86 -4.74
N ASP A 23 13.36 -1.80 -4.58
CA ASP A 23 14.17 -2.36 -5.69
C ASP A 23 13.31 -3.08 -6.73
N VAL A 24 12.26 -3.79 -6.29
CA VAL A 24 11.30 -4.44 -7.20
C VAL A 24 10.51 -3.38 -7.96
N LEU A 25 10.00 -2.35 -7.28
CA LEU A 25 9.23 -1.29 -7.92
C LEU A 25 10.09 -0.50 -8.91
N SER A 26 11.32 -0.18 -8.54
CA SER A 26 12.26 0.52 -9.42
C SER A 26 12.47 -0.25 -10.72
N ARG A 27 12.76 -1.56 -10.63
CA ARG A 27 12.93 -2.40 -11.83
C ARG A 27 11.67 -2.48 -12.69
N LEU A 28 10.50 -2.66 -12.06
CA LEU A 28 9.25 -2.82 -12.80
C LEU A 28 8.76 -1.52 -13.43
N LEU A 29 8.91 -0.39 -12.74
CA LEU A 29 8.39 0.91 -13.17
C LEU A 29 9.29 1.57 -14.22
N HIS A 30 10.60 1.35 -14.17
CA HIS A 30 11.53 1.84 -15.20
C HIS A 30 11.54 0.96 -16.46
N ASP A 31 10.96 -0.24 -16.41
CA ASP A 31 10.79 -1.08 -17.60
C ASP A 31 9.62 -0.54 -18.44
N SER A 32 9.95 0.10 -19.56
CA SER A 32 8.97 0.70 -20.46
C SER A 32 7.95 -0.29 -21.04
N ALA A 33 8.30 -1.58 -21.14
CA ALA A 33 7.37 -2.60 -21.64
C ALA A 33 6.35 -3.04 -20.57
N LEU A 34 6.72 -2.93 -19.28
CA LEU A 34 5.85 -3.34 -18.17
C LEU A 34 5.03 -2.17 -17.62
N ALA A 35 5.61 -0.97 -17.58
CA ALA A 35 5.03 0.19 -16.93
C ALA A 35 4.46 1.23 -17.90
N GLU A 36 4.20 0.84 -19.15
CA GLU A 36 3.55 1.73 -20.13
C GLU A 36 2.21 2.24 -19.55
N ASN A 37 2.08 3.55 -19.44
CA ASN A 37 0.93 4.25 -18.85
C ASN A 37 0.70 4.07 -17.34
N VAL A 38 1.68 3.53 -16.59
CA VAL A 38 1.60 3.51 -15.13
C VAL A 38 2.09 4.85 -14.59
N THR A 39 1.17 5.63 -14.01
CA THR A 39 1.46 6.92 -13.35
C THR A 39 1.34 6.85 -11.84
N THR A 40 0.59 5.88 -11.32
CA THR A 40 0.17 5.84 -9.91
C THR A 40 0.38 4.45 -9.31
N VAL A 41 1.00 4.42 -8.13
CA VAL A 41 1.21 3.25 -7.29
C VAL A 41 0.22 3.26 -6.14
N TRP A 42 -0.76 2.37 -6.21
CA TRP A 42 -1.71 2.12 -5.13
C TRP A 42 -1.13 1.19 -4.08
N PHE A 43 -1.02 1.66 -2.83
CA PHE A 43 -0.55 0.89 -1.69
C PHE A 43 -1.71 0.23 -0.93
N ALA A 44 -1.92 -1.06 -1.18
CA ALA A 44 -2.92 -1.89 -0.52
C ALA A 44 -2.28 -2.64 0.67
N SER A 45 -2.43 -2.10 1.87
CA SER A 45 -1.80 -2.63 3.08
C SER A 45 -2.76 -2.64 4.26
N ASP A 46 -2.47 -3.52 5.23
CA ASP A 46 -3.09 -3.49 6.56
C ASP A 46 -2.54 -2.35 7.44
N TYR A 47 -1.52 -1.60 7.00
CA TYR A 47 -0.99 -0.43 7.69
C TYR A 47 -2.07 0.62 8.03
N PRO A 48 -2.20 1.03 9.31
CA PRO A 48 -3.38 1.75 9.76
C PRO A 48 -3.34 3.27 9.52
N TYR A 49 -2.21 3.82 9.08
CA TYR A 49 -2.07 5.24 8.76
C TYR A 49 -2.06 5.48 7.24
N PRO A 50 -2.45 6.68 6.78
CA PRO A 50 -2.29 7.04 5.37
C PRO A 50 -0.82 7.02 4.94
N ILE A 51 -0.55 6.49 3.75
CA ILE A 51 0.83 6.42 3.24
C ILE A 51 1.37 7.80 2.83
N VAL A 52 0.49 8.69 2.35
CA VAL A 52 0.85 10.06 1.99
C VAL A 52 0.69 10.97 3.20
N LYS A 53 1.81 11.55 3.66
CA LYS A 53 1.80 12.55 4.74
C LYS A 53 1.29 13.88 4.20
N ARG A 54 0.10 14.31 4.65
CA ARG A 54 -0.34 15.72 4.48
C ARG A 54 0.44 16.62 5.45
N SER A 55 0.60 17.89 5.08
CA SER A 55 1.39 18.88 5.83
C SER A 55 1.00 18.93 7.32
N ALA A 56 1.99 19.15 8.18
CA ALA A 56 1.91 19.07 9.65
C ALA A 56 0.87 20.01 10.32
N SER A 57 0.19 20.87 9.55
CA SER A 57 -0.91 21.72 10.03
C SER A 57 -2.26 21.00 10.12
N GLN A 58 -2.38 19.78 9.58
CA GLN A 58 -3.56 18.96 9.71
C GLN A 58 -3.35 17.91 10.80
N ARG A 59 -4.35 17.79 11.69
CA ARG A 59 -4.41 16.84 12.82
C ARG A 59 -3.86 15.47 12.40
N ARG A 60 -3.23 14.75 13.35
CA ARG A 60 -2.81 13.35 13.15
C ARG A 60 -3.90 12.62 12.36
N PRO A 61 -3.59 12.00 11.19
CA PRO A 61 -4.61 11.36 10.39
C PRO A 61 -5.38 10.36 11.23
N ALA A 62 -6.69 10.29 11.04
CA ALA A 62 -7.51 9.30 11.73
C ALA A 62 -6.91 7.90 11.47
N VAL A 63 -6.69 7.13 12.53
CA VAL A 63 -6.29 5.73 12.43
C VAL A 63 -7.45 4.99 11.77
N ILE A 64 -7.23 4.45 10.57
CA ILE A 64 -8.23 3.64 9.88
C ILE A 64 -7.82 2.18 10.13
N ALA A 65 -8.64 1.45 10.88
CA ALA A 65 -8.44 0.03 11.08
C ALA A 65 -8.72 -0.73 9.76
N LYS A 66 -7.70 -0.87 8.91
CA LYS A 66 -7.79 -1.57 7.62
C LYS A 66 -7.80 -3.10 7.77
N SER A 67 -7.47 -3.62 8.95
CA SER A 67 -7.51 -5.05 9.27
C SER A 67 -7.94 -5.26 10.72
N GLY A 68 -8.91 -6.15 10.96
CA GLY A 68 -9.31 -6.55 12.32
C GLY A 68 -8.29 -7.43 13.04
N THR A 69 -7.27 -7.92 12.33
CA THR A 69 -6.24 -8.83 12.85
C THR A 69 -4.89 -8.18 13.10
N PHE A 70 -4.68 -6.93 12.66
CA PHE A 70 -3.43 -6.23 12.91
C PHE A 70 -3.49 -5.50 14.25
N ARG A 71 -3.06 -6.19 15.31
CA ARG A 71 -3.15 -5.72 16.71
C ARG A 71 -1.82 -5.20 17.25
N ASP A 72 -0.71 -5.74 16.76
CA ASP A 72 0.63 -5.47 17.27
C ASP A 72 1.40 -4.60 16.27
N PHE A 73 1.12 -3.30 16.31
CA PHE A 73 1.79 -2.30 15.51
C PHE A 73 3.02 -1.74 16.26
N GLU A 74 4.20 -1.96 15.69
CA GLU A 74 5.48 -1.52 16.27
C GLU A 74 6.19 -0.46 15.40
N VAL A 75 7.21 0.20 15.94
CA VAL A 75 7.97 1.26 15.26
C VAL A 75 8.56 0.82 13.92
N GLN A 76 8.96 -0.45 13.82
CA GLN A 76 9.55 -1.06 12.62
C GLN A 76 8.57 -1.06 11.43
N HIS A 77 7.26 -1.10 11.69
CA HIS A 77 6.25 -0.98 10.64
C HIS A 77 6.19 0.45 10.09
N GLU A 78 6.27 1.45 10.98
CA GLU A 78 6.34 2.85 10.57
C GLU A 78 7.62 3.13 9.79
N GLU A 79 8.76 2.62 10.26
CA GLU A 79 10.07 2.75 9.59
C GLU A 79 10.06 2.13 8.19
N ALA A 80 9.50 0.92 8.05
CA ALA A 80 9.38 0.23 6.78
C ALA A 80 8.49 0.99 5.77
N VAL A 81 7.34 1.51 6.22
CA VAL A 81 6.49 2.36 5.37
C VAL A 81 7.17 3.68 5.04
N GLU A 82 7.95 4.25 5.96
CA GLU A 82 8.71 5.48 5.74
C GLU A 82 9.82 5.29 4.68
N ILE A 83 10.47 4.12 4.63
CA ILE A 83 11.43 3.78 3.57
C ILE A 83 10.74 3.78 2.21
N LEU A 84 9.62 3.07 2.08
CA LEU A 84 8.83 3.05 0.85
C LEU A 84 8.41 4.46 0.45
N ARG A 85 7.85 5.24 1.39
CA ARG A 85 7.39 6.61 1.16
C ARG A 85 8.51 7.53 0.68
N LYS A 86 9.71 7.42 1.26
CA LYS A 86 10.88 8.23 0.86
C LYS A 86 11.34 7.94 -0.57
N ALA A 87 11.07 6.76 -1.11
CA ALA A 87 11.43 6.44 -2.50
C ALA A 87 10.67 7.31 -3.52
N PHE A 88 9.46 7.78 -3.18
CA PHE A 88 8.59 8.61 -4.04
C PHE A 88 8.74 10.12 -3.80
N VAL A 89 9.64 10.55 -2.92
CA VAL A 89 9.90 11.98 -2.71
C VAL A 89 10.65 12.56 -3.92
N LYS A 90 10.39 13.81 -4.27
CA LYS A 90 11.06 14.51 -5.38
C LYS A 90 12.59 14.34 -5.34
N GLY A 91 13.19 13.96 -6.48
CA GLY A 91 14.63 13.74 -6.63
C GLY A 91 15.09 12.37 -6.09
N ARG A 92 14.18 11.43 -5.88
CA ARG A 92 14.45 10.06 -5.44
C ARG A 92 14.07 9.08 -6.55
N GLU A 93 14.37 7.81 -6.31
CA GLU A 93 14.32 6.74 -7.31
C GLU A 93 12.95 6.58 -7.99
N LEU A 94 11.84 6.82 -7.29
CA LEU A 94 10.49 6.63 -7.81
C LEU A 94 9.73 7.96 -7.95
N ASP A 95 10.43 9.08 -8.12
CA ASP A 95 9.83 10.42 -8.10
C ASP A 95 8.92 10.74 -9.31
N ASN A 96 8.95 9.92 -10.36
CA ASN A 96 8.09 10.05 -11.53
C ASN A 96 6.69 9.43 -11.35
N TRP A 97 6.44 8.72 -10.24
CA TRP A 97 5.17 8.07 -9.96
C TRP A 97 4.52 8.63 -8.71
N GLU A 98 3.20 8.70 -8.72
CA GLU A 98 2.41 9.09 -7.56
C GLU A 98 2.17 7.89 -6.65
N LEU A 99 2.54 8.00 -5.37
CA LEU A 99 2.15 7.01 -4.36
C LEU A 99 0.82 7.43 -3.74
N THR A 100 -0.14 6.52 -3.70
CA THR A 100 -1.44 6.78 -3.07
C THR A 100 -1.92 5.56 -2.28
N ASP A 101 -2.89 5.77 -1.41
CA ASP A 101 -3.62 4.69 -0.77
C ASP A 101 -5.10 5.02 -0.67
N PHE A 102 -5.84 4.08 -0.08
CA PHE A 102 -7.26 4.22 0.11
C PHE A 102 -7.65 5.48 0.91
N ALA A 103 -6.88 5.83 1.97
CA ALA A 103 -7.20 6.96 2.82
C ALA A 103 -7.13 8.28 2.04
N GLU A 104 -6.15 8.42 1.15
CA GLU A 104 -6.04 9.57 0.27
C GLU A 104 -7.12 9.58 -0.83
N ALA A 105 -7.39 8.45 -1.46
CA ALA A 105 -8.35 8.36 -2.56
C ALA A 105 -9.77 8.77 -2.13
N ILE A 106 -10.18 8.43 -0.91
CA ILE A 106 -11.49 8.81 -0.39
C ILE A 106 -11.57 10.29 -0.04
N GLU A 107 -10.50 10.84 0.54
CA GLU A 107 -10.44 12.27 0.85
C GLU A 107 -10.56 13.13 -0.43
N LEU A 108 -10.04 12.63 -1.56
CA LEU A 108 -10.17 13.27 -2.87
C LEU A 108 -11.57 13.06 -3.46
N GLY A 109 -12.16 11.88 -3.26
CA GLY A 109 -13.47 11.46 -3.77
C GLY A 109 -14.67 11.91 -2.93
N LYS A 110 -14.74 13.20 -2.57
CA LYS A 110 -15.86 13.80 -1.79
C LYS A 110 -17.23 13.23 -2.20
N GLY A 111 -17.89 12.51 -1.30
CA GLY A 111 -19.24 11.98 -1.52
C GLY A 111 -19.47 10.52 -1.14
N VAL A 112 -18.45 9.78 -0.70
CA VAL A 112 -18.63 8.41 -0.18
C VAL A 112 -19.21 8.49 1.24
N GLU A 113 -20.25 7.72 1.53
CA GLU A 113 -20.84 7.61 2.88
C GLU A 113 -19.74 7.19 3.87
N ALA A 114 -19.46 8.07 4.83
CA ALA A 114 -18.37 7.90 5.78
C ALA A 114 -18.48 6.57 6.56
N GLU A 115 -19.69 6.05 6.78
CA GLU A 115 -19.91 4.77 7.47
C GLU A 115 -19.45 3.56 6.65
N LEU A 116 -19.73 3.52 5.35
CA LEU A 116 -19.28 2.44 4.47
C LEU A 116 -17.75 2.36 4.39
N VAL A 117 -17.09 3.51 4.50
CA VAL A 117 -15.64 3.67 4.44
C VAL A 117 -14.95 3.21 5.73
N GLN A 118 -15.66 3.13 6.85
CA GLN A 118 -15.12 2.60 8.10
C GLN A 118 -15.21 1.07 8.17
N ASP A 119 -15.95 0.42 7.26
CA ASP A 119 -16.08 -1.03 7.23
C ASP A 119 -14.86 -1.69 6.56
N SER A 120 -14.04 -2.37 7.35
CA SER A 120 -12.85 -3.08 6.86
C SER A 120 -13.12 -4.12 5.76
N GLY A 121 -14.32 -4.69 5.70
CA GLY A 121 -14.75 -5.59 4.63
C GLY A 121 -14.95 -4.85 3.31
N VAL A 122 -15.60 -3.67 3.34
CA VAL A 122 -15.73 -2.77 2.18
C VAL A 122 -14.35 -2.33 1.68
N LEU A 123 -13.46 -1.94 2.60
CA LEU A 123 -12.07 -1.58 2.27
C LEU A 123 -11.36 -2.71 1.52
N GLY A 124 -11.47 -3.94 2.05
CA GLY A 124 -10.91 -5.11 1.40
C GLY A 124 -11.50 -5.37 0.01
N ILE A 125 -12.82 -5.23 -0.16
CA ILE A 125 -13.46 -5.40 -1.48
C ILE A 125 -12.93 -4.37 -2.48
N LEU A 126 -12.79 -3.11 -2.07
CA LEU A 126 -12.29 -2.04 -2.93
C LEU A 126 -10.82 -2.26 -3.32
N ASP A 127 -9.94 -2.59 -2.36
CA ASP A 127 -8.55 -2.97 -2.64
C ASP A 127 -8.47 -4.15 -3.61
N LYS A 128 -9.39 -5.11 -3.50
CA LYS A 128 -9.45 -6.26 -4.40
C LYS A 128 -9.84 -5.86 -5.81
N LEU A 129 -10.87 -5.03 -5.97
CA LEU A 129 -11.32 -4.54 -7.28
C LEU A 129 -10.21 -3.74 -7.97
N ILE A 130 -9.53 -2.85 -7.24
CA ILE A 130 -8.38 -2.10 -7.74
C ILE A 130 -7.24 -3.05 -8.11
N GLY A 131 -6.95 -4.03 -7.25
CA GLY A 131 -5.97 -5.10 -7.50
C GLY A 131 -6.26 -5.89 -8.78
N ILE A 132 -7.51 -6.23 -9.07
CA ILE A 132 -7.92 -6.97 -10.28
C ILE A 132 -7.77 -6.09 -11.53
N LYS A 133 -8.05 -4.79 -11.44
CA LYS A 133 -8.05 -3.89 -12.61
C LYS A 133 -6.71 -3.20 -12.89
N ALA A 134 -5.76 -3.27 -11.98
CA ALA A 134 -4.46 -2.59 -12.16
C ALA A 134 -3.66 -3.11 -13.36
N ASN A 135 -2.88 -2.25 -14.02
CA ASN A 135 -1.94 -2.67 -15.07
C ASN A 135 -0.87 -3.62 -14.50
N LEU A 136 -0.30 -3.24 -13.35
CA LEU A 136 0.68 -4.04 -12.61
C LEU A 136 0.16 -4.39 -11.22
N PHE A 137 0.32 -5.64 -10.82
CA PHE A 137 0.00 -6.13 -9.49
C PHE A 137 1.22 -6.81 -8.88
N VAL A 138 1.73 -6.22 -7.80
CA VAL A 138 2.87 -6.73 -7.02
C VAL A 138 2.34 -7.21 -5.68
N SER A 139 2.69 -8.43 -5.30
CA SER A 139 2.35 -9.00 -3.99
C SER A 139 3.61 -9.33 -3.22
N GLY A 140 3.53 -9.23 -1.88
CA GLY A 140 4.68 -9.54 -1.03
C GLY A 140 5.06 -11.03 -1.04
N ALA A 141 6.36 -11.30 -1.00
CA ALA A 141 6.92 -12.64 -0.88
C ALA A 141 6.66 -13.24 0.52
N SER A 142 6.76 -14.57 0.66
CA SER A 142 6.39 -15.28 1.90
C SER A 142 7.10 -14.83 3.18
N ARG A 143 8.31 -14.28 3.09
CA ARG A 143 9.05 -13.71 4.23
C ARG A 143 8.60 -12.28 4.56
N CYS A 144 8.13 -11.54 3.56
CA CYS A 144 7.83 -10.13 3.66
C CYS A 144 6.34 -9.83 3.70
N SER A 145 5.47 -10.82 3.52
CA SER A 145 4.03 -10.60 3.61
C SER A 145 3.27 -11.88 3.94
N LYS A 146 2.14 -11.70 4.62
CA LYS A 146 1.19 -12.77 4.88
C LYS A 146 0.62 -13.31 3.56
N ARG A 147 0.76 -14.62 3.35
CA ARG A 147 -0.01 -15.33 2.31
C ARG A 147 -1.49 -15.26 2.66
N SER A 148 -2.30 -14.73 1.74
CA SER A 148 -3.73 -14.56 1.96
C SER A 148 -4.53 -15.16 0.81
N SER A 149 -5.71 -15.70 1.15
CA SER A 149 -6.72 -16.08 0.14
C SER A 149 -7.15 -14.86 -0.69
N PHE A 150 -7.01 -13.66 -0.15
CA PHE A 150 -7.22 -12.40 -0.86
C PHE A 150 -6.30 -12.27 -2.08
N THR A 151 -4.98 -12.40 -1.88
CA THR A 151 -4.00 -12.30 -2.98
C THR A 151 -4.28 -13.36 -4.03
N LYS A 152 -4.61 -14.58 -3.60
CA LYS A 152 -5.00 -15.66 -4.52
C LYS A 152 -6.23 -15.28 -5.36
N GLN A 153 -7.28 -14.73 -4.74
CA GLN A 153 -8.48 -14.29 -5.46
C GLN A 153 -8.21 -13.15 -6.45
N VAL A 154 -7.27 -12.24 -6.14
CA VAL A 154 -6.86 -11.22 -7.12
C VAL A 154 -6.15 -11.87 -8.30
N VAL A 155 -5.19 -12.76 -8.04
CA VAL A 155 -4.43 -13.44 -9.10
C VAL A 155 -5.33 -14.31 -9.97
N ASP A 156 -6.25 -15.08 -9.37
CA ASP A 156 -7.16 -15.97 -10.09
C ASP A 156 -8.19 -15.19 -10.96
N ALA A 157 -8.40 -13.90 -10.70
CA ALA A 157 -9.39 -13.05 -11.40
C ALA A 157 -8.77 -12.07 -12.40
N ARG A 158 -7.44 -12.01 -12.50
CA ARG A 158 -6.68 -11.20 -13.45
C ARG A 158 -6.34 -12.01 -14.69
#